data_AF-A0A3P7W7Z6-F1
#
_entry.id   AF-A0A3P7W7Z6-F1
#
_cell.length_a   1.000
_cell.length_b   1.000
_cell.length_c   1.000
_cell.angle_alpha   90.00
_cell.angle_beta   90.00
_cell.angle_gamma   90.00
#
_symmetry.space_group_name_H-M   'P 1'
#
loop_
_entity.id
_entity.type
_entity.pdbx_description
1 polymer ?
#
loop_
_entity_poly.entity_id
_entity_poly.type
_entity_poly.pdbx_seq_one_letter_code
_entity_poly.pdbx_strand_id
1 'polypeptide(L)'
;MIIDRLTMYNSQSAYESLADVCVNSAMANIRTMTVDQLNDLLYNESRLDALIDNLPQIRSLPTEREAGLAQNKSLAEWNLAQEPKLNQLRTQVCVCLENFETEKDEVSSSKSLDTTSNLLQVAAQEADDDAENTTKAFLAGTIPAEQFLKDLLEKKTLAHIRKIKSDRLITILRDQQYAQAAPPLPPRTAPYPDVPAGPSRLARPVLVVCLRVVLISQMLSRCRPLYRSVCRQFATLREMAGPQDAEMLYEPKFPDTREYPEYDLLNVRLQGYDFTYLEKFQAYVDRMARRFNFKVVDSYAVAAQTQRVVVYKPNSTAIDTEVNLSLYDRVVRLSNVPAPQLQLFITLIQTHVPVGVTVTFKQHEKADEDYRYIPDILLKQKQEELKSLDDPIVRRNLGWE
;
A
#
# COMPACT_ATOMS: atom_id res chain seq x y z
N MET A 1 6.94 -3.85 -15.50
CA MET A 1 8.30 -3.37 -15.79
C MET A 1 9.27 -3.89 -14.73
N ILE A 2 9.44 -5.22 -14.68
CA ILE A 2 10.51 -5.90 -13.93
C ILE A 2 11.22 -6.75 -14.99
N ILE A 3 11.95 -6.04 -15.84
CA ILE A 3 12.87 -6.52 -16.88
C ILE A 3 13.85 -5.33 -16.86
N ASP A 4 15.12 -5.37 -16.46
CA ASP A 4 16.10 -6.44 -16.47
C ASP A 4 17.28 -5.93 -15.62
N ARG A 5 17.48 -6.47 -14.41
CA ARG A 5 18.77 -6.33 -13.70
C ARG A 5 19.56 -7.65 -13.64
N LEU A 6 18.92 -8.74 -14.08
CA LEU A 6 19.50 -10.09 -14.13
C LEU A 6 20.25 -10.37 -15.44
N THR A 7 20.02 -9.62 -16.52
CA THR A 7 20.70 -9.85 -17.81
C THR A 7 22.15 -9.38 -17.87
N MET A 8 22.58 -8.43 -17.03
CA MET A 8 23.98 -7.99 -17.03
C MET A 8 24.94 -9.05 -16.48
N TYR A 9 24.55 -9.82 -15.45
CA TYR A 9 25.40 -10.90 -14.91
C TYR A 9 25.39 -12.17 -15.78
N ASN A 10 24.39 -12.35 -16.65
CA ASN A 10 24.25 -13.50 -17.53
C ASN A 10 24.91 -13.30 -18.91
N SER A 11 25.39 -12.09 -19.20
CA SER A 11 26.07 -11.78 -20.47
C SER A 11 27.46 -12.41 -20.51
N GLN A 12 28.18 -12.40 -19.38
CA GLN A 12 29.57 -12.89 -19.31
C GLN A 12 29.66 -14.41 -19.48
N SER A 13 28.74 -15.17 -18.88
CA SER A 13 28.65 -16.63 -19.06
C SER A 13 28.22 -17.05 -20.46
N ALA A 14 27.38 -16.25 -21.12
CA ALA A 14 26.96 -16.50 -22.51
C ALA A 14 28.09 -16.27 -23.51
N TYR A 15 28.93 -15.25 -23.30
CA TYR A 15 30.12 -15.00 -24.12
C TYR A 15 31.18 -16.10 -23.98
N GLU A 16 31.45 -16.56 -22.74
CA GLU A 16 32.37 -17.69 -22.49
C GLU A 16 31.87 -18.97 -23.17
N SER A 17 30.57 -19.28 -23.04
CA SER A 17 29.96 -20.44 -23.69
C SER A 17 30.01 -20.38 -25.22
N LEU A 18 29.82 -19.20 -25.82
CA LEU A 18 29.91 -19.03 -27.27
C LEU A 18 31.36 -19.16 -27.77
N ALA A 19 32.32 -18.62 -27.03
CA ALA A 19 33.74 -18.78 -27.33
C ALA A 19 34.16 -20.26 -27.33
N ASP A 20 33.71 -21.04 -26.35
CA ASP A 20 33.97 -22.48 -26.28
C ASP A 20 33.38 -23.25 -27.47
N VAL A 21 32.19 -22.86 -27.93
CA VAL A 21 31.56 -23.46 -29.12
C VAL A 21 32.35 -23.13 -30.39
N CYS A 22 32.81 -21.88 -30.54
CA CYS A 22 33.65 -21.45 -31.66
C CYS A 22 35.00 -22.19 -31.66
N VAL A 23 35.66 -22.32 -30.51
CA VAL A 23 36.93 -23.04 -30.36
C VAL A 23 36.77 -24.51 -30.72
N ASN A 24 35.69 -25.17 -30.26
CA ASN A 24 35.41 -26.55 -30.61
C ASN A 24 35.17 -26.74 -32.12
N SER A 25 34.45 -25.81 -32.76
CA SER A 25 34.21 -25.83 -34.20
C SER A 25 35.50 -25.59 -35.00
N ALA A 26 36.36 -24.68 -34.55
CA ALA A 26 37.67 -24.43 -35.15
C ALA A 26 38.59 -25.65 -35.02
N MET A 27 38.63 -26.27 -33.84
CA MET A 27 39.43 -27.47 -33.58
C MET A 27 38.95 -28.67 -34.41
N ALA A 28 37.65 -28.79 -34.69
CA ALA A 28 37.14 -29.82 -35.59
C ALA A 28 37.68 -29.65 -37.03
N ASN A 29 37.75 -28.40 -37.53
CA ASN A 29 38.35 -28.11 -38.83
C ASN A 29 39.86 -28.40 -38.84
N ILE A 30 40.58 -27.94 -37.81
CA ILE A 30 42.05 -28.11 -37.67
C ILE A 30 42.43 -29.60 -37.61
N ARG A 31 41.64 -30.45 -36.94
CA ARG A 31 41.86 -31.91 -36.87
C ARG A 31 41.83 -32.62 -38.23
N THR A 32 41.19 -32.02 -39.23
CA THR A 32 41.09 -32.59 -40.59
C THR A 32 42.19 -32.10 -41.54
N MET A 33 43.05 -31.18 -41.10
CA MET A 33 44.12 -30.61 -41.91
C MET A 33 45.39 -31.47 -41.91
N THR A 34 46.13 -31.43 -43.01
CA THR A 34 47.44 -32.10 -43.14
C THR A 34 48.57 -31.33 -42.45
N VAL A 35 49.69 -31.99 -42.16
CA VAL A 35 50.83 -31.41 -41.44
C VAL A 35 51.39 -30.16 -42.14
N ASP A 36 51.45 -30.16 -43.48
CA ASP A 36 51.92 -29.00 -44.26
C ASP A 36 50.95 -27.82 -44.15
N GLN A 37 49.64 -28.09 -44.13
CA GLN A 37 48.61 -27.07 -43.95
C GLN A 37 48.58 -26.51 -42.52
N LEU A 38 48.89 -27.34 -41.52
CA LEU A 38 49.01 -26.94 -40.12
C LEU A 38 50.25 -26.07 -39.88
N ASN A 39 51.38 -26.42 -40.50
CA ASN A 39 52.57 -25.56 -40.48
C ASN A 39 52.29 -24.21 -41.13
N ASP A 40 51.62 -24.19 -42.29
CA ASP A 40 51.26 -22.95 -42.95
C ASP A 40 50.26 -22.12 -42.11
N LEU A 41 49.35 -22.76 -41.38
CA LEU A 41 48.42 -22.11 -40.45
C LEU A 41 49.14 -21.53 -39.21
N LEU A 42 50.19 -22.18 -38.73
CA LEU A 42 50.97 -21.73 -37.55
C LEU A 42 51.80 -20.48 -37.85
N TYR A 43 52.26 -20.32 -39.09
CA TYR A 43 53.15 -19.22 -39.49
C TYR A 43 52.45 -18.10 -40.27
N ASN A 44 51.21 -18.28 -40.73
CA ASN A 44 50.43 -17.24 -41.44
C ASN A 44 49.15 -16.86 -40.67
N GLU A 45 49.17 -15.72 -39.98
CA GLU A 45 48.02 -15.19 -39.22
C GLU A 45 46.79 -14.92 -40.11
N SER A 46 46.99 -14.46 -41.36
CA SER A 46 45.89 -14.21 -42.31
C SER A 46 45.09 -15.46 -42.68
N ARG A 47 45.75 -16.62 -42.67
CA ARG A 47 45.09 -17.91 -42.91
C ARG A 47 44.28 -18.36 -41.69
N LEU A 48 44.76 -18.01 -40.49
CA LEU A 48 44.06 -18.24 -39.22
C LEU A 48 42.82 -17.34 -39.12
N ASP A 49 42.93 -16.06 -39.45
CA ASP A 49 41.80 -15.13 -39.49
C ASP A 49 40.73 -15.58 -40.50
N ALA A 50 41.17 -16.01 -41.70
CA ALA A 50 40.24 -16.57 -42.68
C ALA A 50 39.53 -17.84 -42.17
N LEU A 51 40.19 -18.67 -41.37
CA LEU A 51 39.55 -19.84 -40.75
C LEU A 51 38.52 -19.43 -39.70
N ILE A 52 38.81 -18.38 -38.92
CA ILE A 52 37.90 -17.80 -37.92
C ILE A 52 36.67 -17.18 -38.59
N ASP A 53 36.86 -16.34 -39.61
CA ASP A 53 35.77 -15.67 -40.33
C ASP A 53 34.81 -16.66 -41.03
N ASN A 54 35.33 -17.82 -41.43
CA ASN A 54 34.54 -18.88 -42.06
C ASN A 54 33.80 -19.78 -41.05
N LEU A 55 34.00 -19.59 -39.74
CA LEU A 55 33.23 -20.33 -38.74
C LEU A 55 31.74 -19.95 -38.83
N PRO A 56 30.83 -20.94 -38.81
CA PRO A 56 29.40 -20.69 -39.02
C PRO A 56 28.80 -19.79 -37.93
N GLN A 57 29.32 -19.88 -36.70
CA GLN A 57 28.91 -19.05 -35.58
C GLN A 57 29.30 -17.58 -35.79
N ILE A 58 30.48 -17.30 -36.34
CA ILE A 58 30.94 -15.92 -36.57
C ILE A 58 30.21 -15.32 -37.78
N ARG A 59 29.94 -16.13 -38.80
CA ARG A 59 29.21 -15.70 -39.99
C ARG A 59 27.73 -15.39 -39.75
N SER A 60 27.10 -15.98 -38.73
CA SER A 60 25.68 -15.70 -38.40
C SER A 60 25.49 -14.42 -37.58
N LEU A 61 26.49 -14.01 -36.79
CA LEU A 61 26.41 -12.84 -35.89
C LEU A 61 25.99 -11.53 -36.58
N PRO A 62 26.48 -11.16 -37.78
CA PRO A 62 26.02 -9.96 -38.47
C PRO A 62 24.52 -10.01 -38.80
N THR A 63 24.01 -11.17 -39.21
CA THR A 63 22.59 -11.35 -39.55
C THR A 63 21.73 -11.31 -38.29
N GLU A 64 22.17 -11.93 -37.19
CA GLU A 64 21.48 -11.88 -35.90
C GLU A 64 21.44 -10.46 -35.34
N ARG A 65 22.54 -9.70 -35.47
CA ARG A 65 22.60 -8.29 -35.09
C ARG A 65 21.62 -7.45 -35.90
N GLU A 66 21.58 -7.62 -37.22
CA GLU A 66 20.64 -6.90 -38.08
C GLU A 66 19.19 -7.24 -37.76
N ALA A 67 18.89 -8.52 -37.50
CA ALA A 67 17.57 -8.96 -37.06
C ALA A 67 17.16 -8.34 -35.72
N GLY A 68 18.06 -8.31 -34.74
CA GLY A 68 17.83 -7.66 -33.44
C GLY A 68 17.65 -6.15 -33.55
N LEU A 69 18.40 -5.48 -34.42
CA LEU A 69 18.23 -4.05 -34.71
C LEU A 69 16.88 -3.77 -35.38
N ALA A 70 16.47 -4.60 -36.34
CA ALA A 70 15.17 -4.48 -36.99
C ALA A 70 14.01 -4.69 -35.99
N GLN A 71 14.12 -5.70 -35.11
CA GLN A 71 13.14 -5.94 -34.06
C GLN A 71 13.04 -4.75 -33.09
N ASN A 72 14.17 -4.27 -32.57
CA ASN A 72 14.19 -3.12 -31.66
C ASN A 72 13.63 -1.86 -32.32
N LYS A 73 13.96 -1.63 -33.59
CA LYS A 73 13.43 -0.51 -34.37
C LYS A 73 11.91 -0.61 -34.51
N SER A 74 11.39 -1.76 -34.92
CA SER A 74 9.95 -1.96 -35.05
C SER A 74 9.19 -1.80 -33.72
N LEU A 75 9.80 -2.25 -32.61
CA LEU A 75 9.22 -2.09 -31.27
C LEU A 75 9.23 -0.63 -30.83
N ALA A 76 10.31 0.11 -31.11
CA ALA A 76 10.38 1.54 -30.84
C ALA A 76 9.35 2.32 -31.66
N GLU A 77 9.20 2.00 -32.95
CA GLU A 77 8.18 2.60 -33.82
C GLU A 77 6.76 2.32 -33.32
N TRP A 78 6.47 1.10 -32.88
CA TRP A 78 5.18 0.75 -32.30
C TRP A 78 4.92 1.48 -30.97
N ASN A 79 5.91 1.56 -30.08
CA ASN A 79 5.81 2.28 -28.81
C ASN A 79 5.55 3.78 -29.02
N LEU A 80 6.28 4.41 -29.95
CA LEU A 80 6.08 5.81 -30.32
C LEU A 80 4.71 6.03 -30.97
N ALA A 81 4.22 5.08 -31.78
CA ALA A 81 2.90 5.16 -32.37
C ALA A 81 1.76 5.11 -31.33
N GLN A 82 1.98 4.53 -30.14
CA GLN A 82 1.00 4.56 -29.05
C GLN A 82 0.99 5.87 -28.25
N GLU A 83 2.06 6.66 -28.31
CA GLU A 83 2.22 7.92 -27.59
C GLU A 83 1.06 8.92 -27.79
N PRO A 84 0.57 9.22 -29.02
CA PRO A 84 -0.52 10.19 -29.20
C PRO A 84 -1.82 9.72 -28.53
N LYS A 85 -2.12 8.41 -28.53
CA LYS A 85 -3.30 7.84 -27.87
C LYS A 85 -3.18 7.93 -26.35
N LEU A 86 -2.01 7.64 -25.80
CA LEU A 86 -1.75 7.77 -24.37
C LEU A 86 -1.82 9.23 -23.93
N ASN A 87 -1.29 10.16 -24.73
CA ASN A 87 -1.39 11.59 -24.47
C ASN A 87 -2.84 12.07 -24.53
N GLN A 88 -3.62 11.62 -25.53
CA GLN A 88 -5.05 11.94 -25.60
C GLN A 88 -5.82 11.45 -24.37
N LEU A 89 -5.59 10.21 -23.93
CA LEU A 89 -6.21 9.65 -22.73
C LEU A 89 -5.76 10.39 -21.46
N ARG A 90 -4.48 10.76 -21.37
CA ARG A 90 -3.95 11.54 -20.26
C ARG A 90 -4.63 12.91 -20.18
N THR A 91 -4.76 13.62 -21.31
CA THR A 91 -5.44 14.90 -21.37
C THR A 91 -6.92 14.77 -20.98
N GLN A 92 -7.61 13.72 -21.45
CA GLN A 92 -8.98 13.45 -21.03
C GLN A 92 -9.09 13.24 -19.51
N VAL A 93 -8.17 12.48 -18.91
CA VAL A 93 -8.14 12.27 -17.45
C VAL A 93 -7.86 13.58 -16.71
N CYS A 94 -6.93 14.41 -17.19
CA CYS A 94 -6.64 15.72 -16.60
C CYS A 94 -7.89 16.61 -16.58
N VAL A 95 -8.57 16.76 -17.72
CA VAL A 95 -9.80 17.54 -17.82
C VAL A 95 -10.90 16.99 -16.91
N CYS A 96 -11.07 15.67 -16.86
CA CYS A 96 -12.02 15.05 -15.95
C CYS A 96 -11.68 15.33 -14.47
N LEU A 97 -10.40 15.26 -14.09
CA LEU A 97 -9.97 15.55 -12.72
C LEU A 97 -10.23 17.01 -12.34
N GLU A 98 -9.97 17.96 -13.23
CA GLU A 98 -10.26 19.39 -13.01
C GLU A 98 -11.76 19.63 -12.82
N ASN A 99 -12.60 19.01 -13.65
CA ASN A 99 -14.06 19.07 -13.49
C ASN A 99 -14.52 18.46 -12.16
N PHE A 100 -13.92 17.35 -11.72
CA PHE A 100 -14.25 16.75 -10.42
C PHE A 100 -13.73 17.57 -9.22
N GLU A 101 -12.69 18.37 -9.40
CA GLU A 101 -12.18 19.27 -8.36
C GLU A 101 -13.11 20.48 -8.19
N THR A 102 -13.53 21.09 -9.29
CA THR A 102 -14.52 22.18 -9.25
C THR A 102 -15.85 21.74 -8.65
N GLU A 103 -16.40 20.59 -9.07
CA GLU A 103 -17.63 20.03 -8.49
C GLU A 103 -17.46 19.67 -7.00
N LYS A 104 -16.28 19.20 -6.60
CA LYS A 104 -15.96 18.94 -5.19
C LYS A 104 -15.95 20.24 -4.39
N ASP A 105 -15.38 21.32 -4.92
CA ASP A 105 -15.28 22.60 -4.23
C ASP A 105 -16.66 23.25 -4.06
N GLU A 106 -17.53 23.15 -5.07
CA GLU A 106 -18.93 23.58 -4.97
C GLU A 106 -19.72 22.77 -3.92
N VAL A 107 -19.56 21.44 -3.90
CA VAL A 107 -20.22 20.58 -2.90
C VAL A 107 -19.64 20.80 -1.50
N SER A 108 -18.33 21.05 -1.39
CA SER A 108 -17.65 21.33 -0.13
C SER A 108 -18.04 22.69 0.43
N SER A 109 -18.24 23.69 -0.43
CA SER A 109 -18.71 25.00 -0.03
C SER A 109 -20.17 24.97 0.43
N SER A 110 -21.06 24.34 -0.37
CA SER A 110 -22.49 24.24 -0.05
C SER A 110 -22.78 23.41 1.21
N LYS A 111 -21.96 22.40 1.50
CA LYS A 111 -22.11 21.53 2.68
C LYS A 111 -21.07 21.82 3.76
N SER A 112 -20.42 22.98 3.71
CA SER A 112 -19.48 23.35 4.75
C SER A 112 -20.19 23.40 6.11
N LEU A 113 -19.47 23.06 7.18
CA LEU A 113 -20.02 23.06 8.52
C LEU A 113 -20.48 24.46 8.93
N ASP A 114 -19.80 25.51 8.46
CA ASP A 114 -20.16 26.90 8.67
C ASP A 114 -21.47 27.27 7.96
N THR A 115 -21.65 26.86 6.70
CA THR A 115 -22.91 27.06 5.97
C THR A 115 -24.07 26.32 6.64
N THR A 116 -23.84 25.09 7.08
CA THR A 116 -24.84 24.29 7.81
C THR A 116 -25.17 24.91 9.17
N SER A 117 -24.19 25.47 9.87
CA SER A 117 -24.38 26.20 11.13
C SER A 117 -25.26 27.43 10.94
N ASN A 118 -24.96 28.25 9.94
CA ASN A 118 -25.71 29.48 9.66
C ASN A 118 -27.15 29.17 9.28
N LEU A 119 -27.38 28.18 8.41
CA LEU A 119 -28.74 27.73 8.05
C LEU A 119 -29.51 27.20 9.26
N LEU A 120 -28.86 26.45 10.15
CA LEU A 120 -29.49 25.93 11.37
C LEU A 120 -29.83 27.05 12.36
N GLN A 121 -29.00 28.09 12.45
CA GLN A 121 -29.26 29.26 13.28
C GLN A 121 -30.45 30.07 12.77
N VAL A 122 -30.56 30.27 11.45
CA VAL A 122 -31.72 30.91 10.82
C VAL A 122 -32.99 30.10 11.09
N ALA A 123 -32.96 28.78 10.86
CA ALA A 123 -34.12 27.91 11.11
C ALA A 123 -34.50 27.78 12.60
N ALA A 124 -33.58 28.04 13.52
CA ALA A 124 -33.86 28.15 14.96
C ALA A 124 -34.56 29.48 15.28
N GLN A 125 -34.09 30.59 14.71
CA GLN A 125 -34.72 31.90 14.86
C GLN A 125 -36.13 31.93 14.27
N GLU A 126 -36.33 31.39 13.07
CA GLU A 126 -37.66 31.28 12.43
C GLU A 126 -38.65 30.50 13.31
N ALA A 127 -38.20 29.41 13.95
CA ALA A 127 -39.05 28.63 14.84
C ALA A 127 -39.40 29.38 16.15
N ASP A 128 -38.48 30.22 16.64
CA ASP A 128 -38.74 31.10 17.79
C ASP A 128 -39.75 32.20 17.42
N ASP A 129 -39.61 32.81 16.24
CA ASP A 129 -40.54 33.82 15.71
C ASP A 129 -41.94 33.22 15.47
N ASP A 130 -42.04 31.98 14.98
CA ASP A 130 -43.31 31.26 14.83
C ASP A 130 -44.03 31.03 16.17
N ALA A 131 -43.27 30.76 17.24
CA ALA A 131 -43.82 30.63 18.59
C ALA A 131 -44.27 31.98 19.17
N GLU A 132 -43.54 33.06 18.88
CA GLU A 132 -43.99 34.41 19.22
C GLU A 132 -45.26 34.80 18.45
N ASN A 133 -45.36 34.42 17.18
CA ASN A 133 -46.53 34.69 16.36
C ASN A 133 -47.77 33.98 16.90
N THR A 134 -47.65 32.74 17.40
CA THR A 134 -48.77 32.09 18.11
C THR A 134 -49.18 32.80 19.39
N THR A 135 -48.22 33.41 20.10
CA THR A 135 -48.51 34.21 21.29
C THR A 135 -49.22 35.51 20.95
N LYS A 136 -48.77 36.19 19.89
CA LYS A 136 -49.43 37.40 19.35
C LYS A 136 -50.85 37.10 18.86
N ALA A 137 -51.06 35.96 18.19
CA ALA A 137 -52.38 35.53 17.72
C ALA A 137 -53.37 35.27 18.86
N PHE A 138 -52.92 34.69 19.98
CA PHE A 138 -53.74 34.54 21.18
C PHE A 138 -54.11 35.88 21.82
N LEU A 139 -53.15 36.81 21.96
CA LEU A 139 -53.41 38.16 22.49
C LEU A 139 -54.39 38.95 21.62
N ALA A 140 -54.41 38.70 20.31
CA ALA A 140 -55.37 39.28 19.38
C ALA A 140 -56.76 38.60 19.40
N GLY A 141 -56.94 37.54 20.20
CA GLY A 141 -58.21 36.81 20.32
C GLY A 141 -58.54 35.89 19.14
N THR A 142 -57.57 35.61 18.25
CA THR A 142 -57.78 34.81 17.03
C THR A 142 -57.78 33.30 17.26
N ILE A 143 -57.24 32.83 18.39
CA ILE A 143 -57.10 31.39 18.73
C ILE A 143 -57.65 31.15 20.14
N PRO A 144 -58.48 30.11 20.39
CA PRO A 144 -58.98 29.77 21.71
C PRO A 144 -57.87 29.21 22.62
N ALA A 145 -58.03 29.36 23.94
CA ALA A 145 -57.00 29.03 24.94
C ALA A 145 -56.48 27.57 24.86
N GLU A 146 -57.36 26.62 24.57
CA GLU A 146 -57.03 25.20 24.50
C GLU A 146 -56.14 24.87 23.29
N GLN A 147 -56.35 25.56 22.17
CA GLN A 147 -55.55 25.41 20.95
C GLN A 147 -54.23 26.18 21.05
N PHE A 148 -54.24 27.35 21.71
CA PHE A 148 -53.02 28.11 22.00
C PHE A 148 -52.02 27.30 22.85
N LEU A 149 -52.48 26.62 23.90
CA LEU A 149 -51.60 25.82 24.76
C LEU A 149 -50.92 24.68 23.98
N LYS A 150 -51.66 24.02 23.09
CA LYS A 150 -51.12 22.94 22.26
C LYS A 150 -50.07 23.47 21.27
N ASP A 151 -50.44 24.50 20.49
CA ASP A 151 -49.58 25.03 19.43
C ASP A 151 -48.33 25.73 19.99
N LEU A 152 -48.44 26.42 21.14
CA LEU A 152 -47.30 27.07 21.78
C LEU A 152 -46.29 26.03 22.30
N LEU A 153 -46.76 24.95 22.94
CA LEU A 153 -45.88 23.89 23.44
C LEU A 153 -45.15 23.20 22.28
N GLU A 154 -45.85 22.88 21.20
CA GLU A 154 -45.24 22.27 20.01
C GLU A 154 -44.20 23.20 19.36
N LYS A 155 -44.52 24.48 19.16
CA LYS A 155 -43.58 25.43 18.54
C LYS A 155 -42.40 25.79 19.44
N LYS A 156 -42.62 26.02 20.74
CA LYS A 156 -41.54 26.31 21.70
C LYS A 156 -40.62 25.12 21.91
N THR A 157 -41.15 23.89 21.96
CA THR A 157 -40.28 22.70 22.05
C THR A 157 -39.40 22.56 20.83
N LEU A 158 -39.93 22.77 19.61
CA LEU A 158 -39.13 22.75 18.38
C LEU A 158 -38.07 23.86 18.35
N ALA A 159 -38.41 25.08 18.74
CA ALA A 159 -37.47 26.20 18.79
C ALA A 159 -36.32 25.94 19.78
N HIS A 160 -36.64 25.49 20.99
CA HIS A 160 -35.62 25.12 21.98
C HIS A 160 -34.72 23.96 21.50
N ILE A 161 -35.29 22.93 20.87
CA ILE A 161 -34.49 21.81 20.33
C ILE A 161 -33.54 22.31 19.24
N ARG A 162 -34.00 23.17 18.32
CA ARG A 162 -33.15 23.73 17.25
C ARG A 162 -32.06 24.64 17.80
N LYS A 163 -32.39 25.48 18.79
CA LYS A 163 -31.44 26.35 19.49
C LYS A 163 -30.34 25.56 20.20
N ILE A 164 -30.70 24.53 20.97
CA ILE A 164 -29.73 23.65 21.64
C ILE A 164 -28.80 22.97 20.62
N LYS A 165 -29.35 22.48 19.49
CA LYS A 165 -28.55 21.85 18.43
C LYS A 165 -27.61 22.85 17.74
N SER A 166 -28.08 24.06 17.47
CA SER A 166 -27.28 25.16 16.92
C SER A 166 -26.13 25.53 17.87
N ASP A 167 -26.41 25.79 19.14
CA ASP A 167 -25.42 26.19 20.14
C ASP A 167 -24.37 25.10 20.38
N ARG A 168 -24.80 23.83 20.35
CA ARG A 168 -23.89 22.69 20.46
C ARG A 168 -22.98 22.58 19.24
N LEU A 169 -23.52 22.78 18.03
CA LEU A 169 -22.74 22.74 16.79
C LEU A 169 -21.71 23.87 16.73
N ILE A 170 -22.08 25.09 17.15
CA ILE A 170 -21.17 26.25 17.26
C ILE A 170 -20.04 25.97 18.25
N THR A 171 -20.35 25.34 19.39
CA THR A 171 -19.35 24.97 20.40
C THR A 171 -18.34 23.98 19.83
N ILE A 172 -18.83 22.94 19.13
CA ILE A 172 -17.96 21.94 18.49
C ILE A 172 -17.08 22.58 17.41
N LEU A 173 -17.59 23.55 16.64
CA LEU A 173 -16.80 24.26 15.63
C LEU A 173 -15.68 25.10 16.27
N ARG A 174 -15.95 25.78 17.39
CA ARG A 174 -14.92 26.50 18.14
C ARG A 174 -13.86 25.54 18.67
N ASP A 175 -14.26 24.43 19.29
CA ASP A 175 -13.34 23.43 19.83
C ASP A 175 -12.44 22.81 18.73
N GLN A 176 -12.98 22.59 17.52
CA GLN A 176 -12.20 22.12 16.37
C GLN A 176 -11.19 23.16 15.86
N GLN A 177 -11.52 24.45 15.88
CA GLN A 177 -10.58 25.51 15.52
C GLN A 177 -9.40 25.59 16.51
N TYR A 178 -9.64 25.35 17.81
CA TYR A 178 -8.56 25.30 18.81
C TYR A 178 -7.66 24.07 18.64
N ALA A 179 -8.17 22.94 18.15
CA ALA A 179 -7.37 21.74 17.90
C ALA A 179 -6.39 21.87 16.72
N GLN A 180 -6.62 22.81 15.79
CA GLN A 180 -5.73 23.06 14.64
C GLN A 180 -4.67 24.14 14.90
N ALA A 181 -4.85 24.97 15.93
CA ALA A 181 -3.93 26.04 16.30
C ALA A 181 -2.86 25.56 17.32
N ALA A 182 -2.04 24.58 16.94
CA ALA A 182 -0.80 24.33 17.66
C ALA A 182 0.25 25.40 17.25
N PRO A 183 1.04 25.97 18.19
CA PRO A 183 2.00 27.02 17.87
C PRO A 183 3.08 26.52 16.89
N PRO A 184 3.57 27.36 15.95
CA PRO A 184 4.59 26.96 15.01
C PRO A 184 5.89 26.65 15.76
N LEU A 185 6.42 25.44 15.58
CA LEU A 185 7.77 25.10 16.01
C LEU A 185 8.78 25.91 15.17
N PRO A 186 9.86 26.43 15.79
CA PRO A 186 10.85 27.25 15.09
C PRO A 186 11.57 26.45 13.98
N PRO A 187 11.94 27.10 12.86
CA PRO A 187 12.61 26.42 11.76
C PRO A 187 14.01 25.98 12.17
N ARG A 188 14.26 24.67 12.09
CA ARG A 188 15.60 24.07 12.19
C ARG A 188 16.36 24.39 10.90
N THR A 189 17.24 25.39 10.94
CA THR A 189 18.28 25.57 9.93
C THR A 189 19.48 24.70 10.30
N ALA A 190 19.82 23.73 9.45
CA ALA A 190 21.11 23.07 9.45
C ALA A 190 21.70 23.16 8.03
N PRO A 191 23.02 23.39 7.89
CA PRO A 191 23.65 23.71 6.61
C PRO A 191 24.05 22.43 5.88
N TYR A 192 23.49 22.19 4.71
CA TYR A 192 24.03 21.25 3.72
C TYR A 192 23.93 21.87 2.32
N PRO A 193 24.89 21.56 1.42
CA PRO A 193 25.04 22.24 0.13
C PRO A 193 23.94 21.85 -0.86
N ASP A 194 23.48 22.84 -1.62
CA ASP A 194 22.43 22.74 -2.63
C ASP A 194 22.78 21.73 -3.74
N VAL A 195 21.87 20.79 -4.00
CA VAL A 195 21.84 19.96 -5.21
C VAL A 195 20.60 20.36 -6.01
N PRO A 196 20.66 20.52 -7.35
CA PRO A 196 19.60 21.17 -8.11
C PRO A 196 18.29 20.37 -8.07
N ALA A 197 17.20 21.11 -7.84
CA ALA A 197 15.84 20.60 -7.74
C ALA A 197 15.31 20.02 -9.07
N GLY A 198 14.93 18.74 -9.06
CA GLY A 198 13.96 18.17 -9.99
C GLY A 198 12.52 18.39 -9.48
N PRO A 199 11.49 18.38 -10.34
CA PRO A 199 10.14 18.80 -9.97
C PRO A 199 9.50 17.83 -8.96
N SER A 200 9.20 18.38 -7.79
CA SER A 200 8.56 17.74 -6.64
C SER A 200 7.14 17.28 -6.99
N ARG A 201 6.88 15.97 -6.87
CA ARG A 201 5.53 15.41 -6.86
C ARG A 201 4.86 15.73 -5.53
N LEU A 202 3.80 16.55 -5.60
CA LEU A 202 2.94 16.85 -4.46
C LEU A 202 2.32 15.56 -3.92
N ALA A 203 2.62 15.28 -2.65
CA ALA A 203 1.95 14.28 -1.85
C ALA A 203 0.47 14.67 -1.67
N ARG A 204 -0.45 13.82 -2.13
CA ARG A 204 -1.88 13.88 -1.78
C ARG A 204 -2.21 12.80 -0.74
N PRO A 205 -3.02 13.12 0.29
CA PRO A 205 -3.41 12.19 1.34
C PRO A 205 -4.34 11.10 0.78
N VAL A 206 -3.99 9.86 1.05
CA VAL A 206 -4.78 8.66 0.71
C VAL A 206 -5.86 8.47 1.78
N LEU A 207 -7.03 9.05 1.55
CA LEU A 207 -8.29 8.56 2.10
C LEU A 207 -9.40 9.03 1.15
N VAL A 208 -10.40 8.15 0.91
CA VAL A 208 -11.54 8.34 -0.01
C VAL A 208 -11.27 7.99 -1.49
N VAL A 209 -10.95 6.72 -1.78
CA VAL A 209 -11.06 6.16 -3.15
C VAL A 209 -12.17 5.10 -3.29
N CYS A 210 -12.81 4.66 -2.21
CA CYS A 210 -13.78 3.55 -2.29
C CYS A 210 -15.21 3.91 -2.76
N LEU A 211 -15.55 5.17 -3.05
CA LEU A 211 -16.90 5.53 -3.52
C LEU A 211 -16.98 6.03 -4.97
N ARG A 212 -15.86 6.20 -5.68
CA ARG A 212 -15.84 6.86 -7.01
C ARG A 212 -15.91 5.93 -8.22
N VAL A 213 -15.81 4.61 -8.04
CA VAL A 213 -15.81 3.65 -9.18
C VAL A 213 -17.24 3.32 -9.67
N VAL A 214 -18.27 3.49 -8.82
CA VAL A 214 -19.65 3.09 -9.16
C VAL A 214 -20.35 4.07 -10.10
N LEU A 215 -20.00 5.37 -10.07
CA LEU A 215 -20.67 6.40 -10.87
C LEU A 215 -20.14 6.56 -12.30
N ILE A 216 -18.88 6.19 -12.55
CA ILE A 216 -18.27 6.29 -13.90
C ILE A 216 -18.82 5.19 -14.84
N SER A 217 -19.24 4.05 -14.28
CA SER A 217 -19.84 2.94 -15.06
C SER A 217 -21.23 3.28 -15.61
N GLN A 218 -21.98 4.20 -14.98
CA GLN A 218 -23.37 4.48 -15.38
C GLN A 218 -23.51 5.51 -16.52
N MET A 219 -22.47 6.31 -16.82
CA MET A 219 -22.56 7.38 -17.84
C MET A 219 -21.98 7.00 -19.21
N LEU A 220 -21.11 6.00 -19.31
CA LEU A 220 -20.56 5.51 -20.58
C LEU A 220 -21.53 4.59 -21.37
N SER A 221 -22.69 4.27 -20.81
CA SER A 221 -23.70 3.39 -21.41
C SER A 221 -24.65 4.08 -22.40
N ARG A 222 -24.61 5.41 -22.53
CA ARG A 222 -25.59 6.17 -23.35
C ARG A 222 -25.12 6.66 -24.72
N CYS A 223 -23.86 6.49 -25.10
CA CYS A 223 -23.31 7.01 -26.37
C CYS A 223 -22.81 5.94 -27.35
N ARG A 224 -23.46 4.77 -27.43
CA ARG A 224 -22.96 3.62 -28.22
C ARG A 224 -23.67 3.18 -29.52
N PRO A 225 -24.78 3.76 -30.04
CA PRO A 225 -25.37 3.20 -31.24
C PRO A 225 -25.26 4.14 -32.45
N LEU A 226 -24.09 4.29 -33.07
CA LEU A 226 -24.03 4.90 -34.42
C LEU A 226 -22.94 4.32 -35.36
N TYR A 227 -22.25 3.24 -34.99
CA TYR A 227 -21.18 2.67 -35.84
C TYR A 227 -21.26 1.14 -35.99
N ARG A 228 -22.47 0.57 -36.16
CA ARG A 228 -22.65 -0.90 -36.26
C ARG A 228 -23.36 -1.39 -37.51
N SER A 229 -23.64 -0.53 -38.48
CA SER A 229 -24.50 -0.87 -39.64
C SER A 229 -23.78 -1.19 -40.95
N VAL A 230 -22.44 -1.09 -41.05
CA VAL A 230 -21.76 -1.25 -42.37
C VAL A 230 -20.96 -2.55 -42.54
N CYS A 231 -20.63 -3.30 -41.48
CA CYS A 231 -19.79 -4.50 -41.59
C CYS A 231 -20.48 -5.78 -41.11
N ARG A 232 -21.58 -6.18 -41.77
CA ARG A 232 -22.30 -7.44 -41.46
C ARG A 232 -22.46 -8.39 -42.65
N GLN A 233 -21.52 -8.40 -43.60
CA GLN A 233 -21.58 -9.35 -44.71
C GLN A 233 -20.61 -10.53 -44.61
N PHE A 234 -19.65 -10.53 -43.66
CA PHE A 234 -18.70 -11.65 -43.49
C PHE A 234 -18.26 -11.88 -42.04
N ALA A 235 -19.20 -11.86 -41.08
CA ALA A 235 -18.88 -12.17 -39.69
C ALA A 235 -18.96 -13.69 -39.45
N THR A 236 -17.93 -14.27 -38.84
CA THR A 236 -17.96 -15.68 -38.41
C THR A 236 -19.03 -15.88 -37.32
N LEU A 237 -19.56 -17.10 -37.13
CA LEU A 237 -20.56 -17.38 -36.06
C LEU A 237 -20.09 -16.90 -34.67
N ARG A 238 -18.77 -16.88 -34.44
CA ARG A 238 -18.12 -16.37 -33.23
C ARG A 238 -18.26 -14.85 -33.05
N GLU A 239 -18.24 -14.08 -34.14
CA GLU A 239 -18.44 -12.63 -34.12
C GLU A 239 -19.93 -12.26 -34.04
N MET A 240 -20.81 -13.12 -34.56
CA MET A 240 -22.27 -12.94 -34.44
C MET A 240 -22.77 -13.20 -33.01
N ALA A 241 -22.09 -14.05 -32.23
CA ALA A 241 -22.44 -14.37 -30.84
C ALA A 241 -22.29 -13.18 -29.87
N GLY A 242 -21.57 -12.12 -30.26
CA GLY A 242 -21.33 -10.95 -29.40
C GLY A 242 -20.49 -11.27 -28.15
N PRO A 243 -20.17 -10.26 -27.32
CA PRO A 243 -19.65 -10.53 -25.98
C PRO A 243 -20.77 -11.19 -25.16
N GLN A 244 -20.64 -12.48 -24.86
CA GLN A 244 -21.49 -13.15 -23.89
C GLN A 244 -20.98 -12.81 -22.49
N ASP A 245 -21.88 -12.28 -21.66
CA ASP A 245 -21.60 -12.07 -20.24
C ASP A 245 -21.23 -13.42 -19.63
N ALA A 246 -20.08 -13.49 -18.96
CA ALA A 246 -19.54 -14.73 -18.39
C ALA A 246 -20.53 -15.41 -17.41
N GLU A 247 -21.45 -14.64 -16.83
CA GLU A 247 -22.53 -15.13 -15.95
C GLU A 247 -23.55 -16.03 -16.67
N MET A 248 -23.66 -15.95 -18.00
CA MET A 248 -24.59 -16.75 -18.81
C MET A 248 -23.98 -18.07 -19.29
N LEU A 249 -22.67 -18.26 -19.09
CA LEU A 249 -22.01 -19.53 -19.35
C LEU A 249 -22.22 -20.44 -18.13
N TYR A 250 -22.92 -21.55 -18.34
CA TYR A 250 -23.06 -22.58 -17.32
C TYR A 250 -21.69 -23.15 -16.97
N GLU A 251 -21.18 -22.78 -15.80
CA GLU A 251 -20.01 -23.42 -15.21
C GLU A 251 -20.50 -24.49 -14.21
N PRO A 252 -20.13 -25.77 -14.39
CA PRO A 252 -20.47 -26.79 -13.42
C PRO A 252 -19.85 -26.45 -12.06
N LYS A 253 -20.70 -26.26 -11.05
CA LYS A 253 -20.25 -26.00 -9.68
C LYS A 253 -19.71 -27.29 -9.08
N PHE A 254 -18.39 -27.39 -8.92
CA PHE A 254 -17.75 -28.47 -8.19
C PHE A 254 -17.73 -28.10 -6.70
N PRO A 255 -18.52 -28.75 -5.82
CA PRO A 255 -18.38 -28.56 -4.39
C PRO A 255 -17.04 -29.16 -3.94
N ASP A 256 -16.20 -28.36 -3.29
CA ASP A 256 -14.97 -28.88 -2.70
C ASP A 256 -15.32 -29.60 -1.40
N THR A 257 -15.19 -30.93 -1.39
CA THR A 257 -15.49 -31.79 -0.23
C THR A 257 -14.33 -31.88 0.77
N ARG A 258 -13.21 -31.20 0.50
CA ARG A 258 -11.99 -31.31 1.31
C ARG A 258 -12.12 -30.48 2.59
N GLU A 259 -11.85 -31.13 3.72
CA GLU A 259 -11.69 -30.44 5.00
C GLU A 259 -10.24 -29.98 5.16
N TYR A 260 -10.06 -28.69 5.46
CA TYR A 260 -8.74 -28.10 5.63
C TYR A 260 -8.46 -27.88 7.11
N PRO A 261 -7.22 -28.10 7.58
CA PRO A 261 -6.87 -27.76 8.95
C PRO A 261 -6.93 -26.25 9.15
N GLU A 262 -7.46 -25.85 10.31
CA GLU A 262 -7.58 -24.46 10.72
C GLU A 262 -6.61 -24.17 11.88
N TYR A 263 -6.02 -22.98 11.86
CA TYR A 263 -5.20 -22.48 12.97
C TYR A 263 -6.07 -21.62 13.88
N ASP A 264 -6.20 -22.04 15.14
CA ASP A 264 -7.04 -21.36 16.14
C ASP A 264 -6.61 -19.91 16.39
N LEU A 265 -5.32 -19.70 16.67
CA LEU A 265 -4.73 -18.39 16.96
C LEU A 265 -3.34 -18.27 16.31
N LEU A 266 -3.20 -17.30 15.41
CA LEU A 266 -1.98 -17.02 14.68
C LEU A 266 -1.54 -15.58 14.91
N ASN A 267 -0.27 -15.40 15.25
CA ASN A 267 0.37 -14.11 15.39
C ASN A 267 1.18 -13.78 14.13
N VAL A 268 0.88 -12.63 13.53
CA VAL A 268 1.69 -12.00 12.49
C VAL A 268 2.53 -10.92 13.15
N ARG A 269 3.82 -11.18 13.33
CA ARG A 269 4.75 -10.29 14.00
C ARG A 269 5.57 -9.51 12.97
N LEU A 270 5.60 -8.19 13.14
CA LEU A 270 6.23 -7.22 12.25
C LEU A 270 7.31 -6.49 13.05
N GLN A 271 8.57 -6.69 12.67
CA GLN A 271 9.72 -6.08 13.34
C GLN A 271 10.43 -5.11 12.40
N GLY A 272 10.93 -4.00 12.93
CA GLY A 272 11.64 -3.01 12.13
C GLY A 272 12.21 -1.89 13.00
N TYR A 273 13.16 -1.15 12.44
CA TYR A 273 13.82 -0.05 13.14
C TYR A 273 13.09 1.29 12.99
N ASP A 274 12.30 1.45 11.92
CA ASP A 274 11.49 2.64 11.69
C ASP A 274 10.02 2.37 12.03
N PHE A 275 9.54 3.10 13.02
CA PHE A 275 8.16 3.05 13.51
C PHE A 275 7.14 3.42 12.43
N THR A 276 7.45 4.38 11.54
CA THR A 276 6.46 4.95 10.61
C THR A 276 6.02 3.95 9.54
N TYR A 277 6.95 3.12 9.05
CA TYR A 277 6.65 2.07 8.09
C TYR A 277 5.91 0.90 8.75
N LEU A 278 6.26 0.54 9.98
CA LEU A 278 5.58 -0.54 10.72
C LEU A 278 4.12 -0.23 10.99
N GLU A 279 3.78 0.98 11.44
CA GLU A 279 2.40 1.37 11.75
C GLU A 279 1.51 1.32 10.49
N LYS A 280 2.03 1.84 9.37
CA LYS A 280 1.32 1.80 8.08
C LYS A 280 1.19 0.38 7.56
N PHE A 281 2.23 -0.44 7.71
CA PHE A 281 2.23 -1.81 7.24
C PHE A 281 1.32 -2.71 8.09
N GLN A 282 1.29 -2.52 9.41
CA GLN A 282 0.33 -3.17 10.30
C GLN A 282 -1.12 -2.88 9.87
N ALA A 283 -1.44 -1.62 9.57
CA ALA A 283 -2.77 -1.26 9.07
C ALA A 283 -3.07 -1.87 7.69
N TYR A 284 -2.06 -2.04 6.83
CA TYR A 284 -2.20 -2.76 5.56
C TYR A 284 -2.49 -4.25 5.78
N VAL A 285 -1.75 -4.90 6.68
CA VAL A 285 -1.93 -6.32 7.05
C VAL A 285 -3.31 -6.55 7.66
N ASP A 286 -3.80 -5.71 8.57
CA ASP A 286 -5.15 -5.81 9.13
C ASP A 286 -6.23 -5.68 8.05
N ARG A 287 -6.12 -4.68 7.16
CA ARG A 287 -7.05 -4.53 6.03
C ARG A 287 -7.02 -5.72 5.08
N MET A 288 -5.84 -6.29 4.84
CA MET A 288 -5.68 -7.45 3.97
C MET A 288 -6.30 -8.70 4.61
N ALA A 289 -6.06 -8.93 5.90
CA ALA A 289 -6.65 -10.04 6.63
C ALA A 289 -8.18 -10.02 6.57
N ARG A 290 -8.79 -8.83 6.72
CA ARG A 290 -10.25 -8.64 6.56
C ARG A 290 -10.75 -8.94 5.14
N ARG A 291 -9.95 -8.65 4.10
CA ARG A 291 -10.31 -8.98 2.70
C ARG A 291 -10.23 -10.47 2.40
N PHE A 292 -9.34 -11.18 3.07
CA PHE A 292 -9.25 -12.65 3.04
C PHE A 292 -10.30 -13.32 3.95
N ASN A 293 -11.22 -12.54 4.55
CA ASN A 293 -12.24 -13.00 5.50
C ASN A 293 -11.67 -13.66 6.78
N PHE A 294 -10.45 -13.32 7.18
CA PHE A 294 -9.92 -13.76 8.48
C PHE A 294 -10.48 -12.92 9.62
N LYS A 295 -10.75 -13.57 10.75
CA LYS A 295 -11.20 -12.89 11.97
C LYS A 295 -10.01 -12.35 12.74
N VAL A 296 -9.77 -11.05 12.63
CA VAL A 296 -8.74 -10.35 13.42
C VAL A 296 -9.24 -10.17 14.86
N VAL A 297 -8.52 -10.75 15.82
CA VAL A 297 -8.86 -10.67 17.25
C VAL A 297 -8.36 -9.35 17.82
N ASP A 298 -7.04 -9.13 17.73
CA ASP A 298 -6.37 -7.97 18.30
C ASP A 298 -5.26 -7.50 17.37
N SER A 299 -4.98 -6.20 17.42
CA SER A 299 -3.81 -5.60 16.79
C SER A 299 -3.15 -4.67 17.81
N TYR A 300 -1.92 -4.99 18.20
CA TYR A 300 -1.26 -4.28 19.30
C TYR A 300 0.22 -4.03 19.04
N ALA A 301 0.72 -3.04 19.77
CA ALA A 301 2.12 -2.66 19.83
C ALA A 301 2.80 -3.32 21.02
N VAL A 302 4.04 -3.79 20.83
CA VAL A 302 4.91 -4.20 21.92
C VAL A 302 5.96 -3.12 22.19
N ALA A 303 6.43 -3.03 23.43
CA ALA A 303 7.49 -2.12 23.83
C ALA A 303 8.77 -2.34 23.00
N ALA A 304 9.42 -1.25 22.60
CA ALA A 304 10.61 -1.29 21.77
C ALA A 304 11.83 -1.81 22.55
N GLN A 305 12.66 -2.63 21.89
CA GLN A 305 13.93 -3.08 22.46
C GLN A 305 15.06 -2.19 21.96
N THR A 306 15.66 -1.40 22.85
CA THR A 306 16.80 -0.54 22.50
C THR A 306 18.10 -1.28 22.70
N GLN A 307 18.85 -1.48 21.61
CA GLN A 307 20.18 -2.06 21.61
C GLN A 307 21.22 -0.96 21.44
N ARG A 308 22.26 -0.97 22.27
CA ARG A 308 23.39 -0.03 22.17
C ARG A 308 24.46 -0.64 21.28
N VAL A 309 24.68 -0.03 20.11
CA VAL A 309 25.74 -0.40 19.17
C VAL A 309 26.91 0.55 19.36
N VAL A 310 28.08 0.00 19.56
CA VAL A 310 29.31 0.73 19.85
C VAL A 310 30.32 0.41 18.76
N VAL A 311 30.83 1.44 18.10
CA VAL A 311 31.92 1.34 17.13
C VAL A 311 33.21 1.77 17.81
N TYR A 312 34.23 0.92 17.73
CA TYR A 312 35.55 1.20 18.30
C TYR A 312 36.47 1.84 17.27
N LYS A 313 37.41 2.66 17.74
CA LYS A 313 38.45 3.23 16.89
C LYS A 313 39.38 2.13 16.37
N PRO A 314 39.91 2.24 15.13
CA PRO A 314 40.79 1.23 14.56
C PRO A 314 41.99 0.97 15.48
N ASN A 315 42.23 -0.31 15.77
CA ASN A 315 43.32 -0.79 16.65
C ASN A 315 43.28 -0.28 18.10
N SER A 316 42.13 0.12 18.62
CA SER A 316 41.99 0.46 20.04
C SER A 316 40.64 0.04 20.61
N THR A 317 40.54 -0.03 21.94
CA THR A 317 39.28 -0.29 22.67
C THR A 317 38.51 0.99 23.00
N ALA A 318 39.03 2.15 22.58
CA ALA A 318 38.36 3.43 22.78
C ALA A 318 37.13 3.51 21.87
N ILE A 319 36.00 3.89 22.47
CA ILE A 319 34.74 4.06 21.77
C ILE A 319 34.84 5.28 20.86
N ASP A 320 34.45 5.12 19.60
CA ASP A 320 34.42 6.19 18.61
C ASP A 320 33.02 6.76 18.46
N THR A 321 32.02 5.89 18.29
CA THR A 321 30.63 6.28 18.07
C THR A 321 29.70 5.32 18.78
N GLU A 322 28.72 5.88 19.49
CA GLU A 322 27.65 5.12 20.14
C GLU A 322 26.32 5.45 19.46
N VAL A 323 25.61 4.41 19.03
CA VAL A 323 24.28 4.53 18.40
C VAL A 323 23.30 3.61 19.11
N ASN A 324 22.18 4.17 19.55
CA ASN A 324 21.09 3.40 20.12
C ASN A 324 20.11 3.01 19.00
N LEU A 325 20.01 1.72 18.72
CA LEU A 325 19.07 1.17 17.75
C LEU A 325 17.85 0.61 18.47
N SER A 326 16.70 1.26 18.33
CA SER A 326 15.42 0.78 18.84
C SER A 326 14.75 -0.14 17.82
N LEU A 327 14.53 -1.40 18.19
CA LEU A 327 13.74 -2.34 17.42
C LEU A 327 12.28 -2.26 17.87
N TYR A 328 11.41 -1.83 16.97
CA TYR A 328 9.97 -1.77 17.18
C TYR A 328 9.31 -3.06 16.71
N ASP A 329 8.25 -3.43 17.42
CA ASP A 329 7.53 -4.68 17.20
C ASP A 329 6.01 -4.43 17.21
N ARG A 330 5.33 -4.98 16.20
CA ARG A 330 3.88 -4.88 16.00
C ARG A 330 3.32 -6.27 15.72
N VAL A 331 2.20 -6.60 16.36
CA VAL A 331 1.59 -7.91 16.23
C VAL A 331 0.13 -7.78 15.81
N VAL A 332 -0.26 -8.55 14.81
CA VAL A 332 -1.66 -8.74 14.39
C VAL A 332 -2.05 -10.17 14.70
N ARG A 333 -3.07 -10.34 15.54
CA ARG A 333 -3.57 -11.64 16.00
C ARG A 333 -4.79 -12.03 15.16
N LEU A 334 -4.70 -13.16 14.49
CA LEU A 334 -5.75 -13.74 13.67
C LEU A 334 -6.33 -14.97 14.37
N SER A 335 -7.62 -15.22 14.19
CA SER A 335 -8.31 -16.42 14.66
C SER A 335 -8.95 -17.19 13.52
N ASN A 336 -9.02 -18.51 13.68
CA ASN A 336 -9.65 -19.47 12.76
C ASN A 336 -9.19 -19.26 11.32
N VAL A 337 -7.90 -19.42 11.08
CA VAL A 337 -7.31 -19.22 9.75
C VAL A 337 -7.17 -20.55 9.03
N PRO A 338 -7.87 -20.78 7.90
CA PRO A 338 -7.74 -22.01 7.13
C PRO A 338 -6.39 -22.07 6.40
N ALA A 339 -5.73 -23.24 6.43
CA ALA A 339 -4.37 -23.41 5.91
C ALA A 339 -4.15 -23.00 4.43
N PRO A 340 -5.05 -23.29 3.46
CA PRO A 340 -4.84 -22.88 2.07
C PRO A 340 -4.87 -21.37 1.88
N GLN A 341 -5.77 -20.68 2.59
CA GLN A 341 -5.87 -19.23 2.51
C GLN A 341 -4.69 -18.56 3.22
N LEU A 342 -4.21 -19.15 4.32
CA LEU A 342 -3.02 -18.67 5.01
C LEU A 342 -1.80 -18.67 4.09
N GLN A 343 -1.60 -19.73 3.30
CA GLN A 343 -0.47 -19.81 2.38
C GLN A 343 -0.49 -18.65 1.36
N LEU A 344 -1.65 -18.39 0.76
CA LEU A 344 -1.84 -17.27 -0.17
C LEU A 344 -1.61 -15.92 0.50
N PHE A 345 -2.09 -15.76 1.73
CA PHE A 345 -1.92 -14.55 2.52
C PHE A 345 -0.44 -14.29 2.87
N ILE A 346 0.31 -15.33 3.26
CA ILE A 346 1.75 -15.24 3.53
C ILE A 346 2.48 -14.79 2.28
N THR A 347 2.24 -15.43 1.13
CA THR A 347 2.89 -15.05 -0.13
C THR A 347 2.59 -13.59 -0.48
N LEU A 348 1.32 -13.18 -0.34
CA LEU A 348 0.92 -11.81 -0.64
C LEU A 348 1.61 -10.81 0.29
N ILE A 349 1.62 -11.07 1.61
CA ILE A 349 2.32 -10.18 2.55
C ILE A 349 3.81 -10.11 2.25
N GLN A 350 4.47 -11.26 2.00
CA GLN A 350 5.89 -11.32 1.65
C GLN A 350 6.23 -10.46 0.42
N THR A 351 5.37 -10.45 -0.61
CA THR A 351 5.59 -9.59 -1.80
C THR A 351 5.45 -8.09 -1.52
N HIS A 352 4.73 -7.70 -0.47
CA HIS A 352 4.45 -6.31 -0.12
C HIS A 352 5.24 -5.80 1.09
N VAL A 353 6.17 -6.59 1.64
CA VAL A 353 7.00 -6.18 2.78
C VAL A 353 7.88 -4.99 2.38
N PRO A 354 7.82 -3.86 3.11
CA PRO A 354 8.69 -2.72 2.86
C PRO A 354 10.13 -3.02 3.31
N VAL A 355 11.09 -2.30 2.72
CA VAL A 355 12.52 -2.46 3.05
C VAL A 355 12.76 -2.17 4.54
N GLY A 356 13.51 -3.06 5.21
CA GLY A 356 13.86 -2.90 6.63
C GLY A 356 12.79 -3.37 7.62
N VAL A 357 11.72 -4.00 7.14
CA VAL A 357 10.73 -4.69 7.97
C VAL A 357 10.86 -6.20 7.79
N THR A 358 10.86 -6.93 8.90
CA THR A 358 10.87 -8.40 8.92
C THR A 358 9.52 -8.89 9.42
N VAL A 359 8.91 -9.82 8.68
CA VAL A 359 7.62 -10.42 9.03
C VAL A 359 7.83 -11.87 9.45
N THR A 360 7.25 -12.26 10.59
CA THR A 360 7.25 -13.64 11.07
C THR A 360 5.84 -14.10 11.39
N PHE A 361 5.49 -15.31 10.95
CA PHE A 361 4.21 -15.95 11.23
C PHE A 361 4.45 -17.04 12.27
N LYS A 362 3.82 -16.93 13.44
CA LYS A 362 3.98 -17.87 14.54
C LYS A 362 2.61 -18.20 15.12
N GLN A 363 2.40 -19.46 15.52
CA GLN A 363 1.24 -19.82 16.33
C GLN A 363 1.31 -19.11 17.68
N HIS A 364 0.16 -18.67 18.20
CA HIS A 364 0.13 -17.94 19.45
C HIS A 364 0.43 -18.84 20.65
N GLU A 365 1.40 -18.44 21.47
CA GLU A 365 1.71 -19.09 22.74
C GLU A 365 1.52 -18.12 23.93
N LYS A 366 1.30 -18.68 25.12
CA LYS A 366 1.17 -17.90 26.36
C LYS A 366 2.40 -17.03 26.65
N ALA A 367 3.59 -17.50 26.28
CA ALA A 367 4.83 -16.73 26.42
C ALA A 367 4.81 -15.42 25.59
N ASP A 368 4.11 -15.38 24.46
CA ASP A 368 3.99 -14.17 23.64
C ASP A 368 3.05 -13.14 24.30
N GLU A 369 2.09 -13.60 25.12
CA GLU A 369 1.27 -12.75 25.97
C GLU A 369 2.06 -12.18 27.14
N ASP A 370 2.84 -13.02 27.83
CA ASP A 370 3.70 -12.56 28.93
C ASP A 370 4.71 -11.50 28.44
N TYR A 371 5.26 -11.69 27.22
CA TYR A 371 6.17 -10.73 26.57
C TYR A 371 5.53 -9.36 26.25
N ARG A 372 4.20 -9.31 26.08
CA ARG A 372 3.48 -8.06 25.82
C ARG A 372 3.54 -7.11 27.03
N TYR A 373 3.59 -7.65 28.24
CA TYR A 373 3.55 -6.88 29.48
C TYR A 373 4.95 -6.50 29.96
N ILE A 374 5.08 -5.27 30.45
CA ILE A 374 6.33 -4.82 31.08
C ILE A 374 6.41 -5.48 32.46
N PRO A 375 7.46 -6.26 32.76
CA PRO A 375 7.58 -6.91 34.07
C PRO A 375 7.73 -5.85 35.17
N ASP A 376 6.98 -6.02 36.26
CA ASP A 376 7.12 -5.17 37.44
C ASP A 376 8.40 -5.53 38.19
N ILE A 377 9.41 -4.67 38.03
CA ILE A 377 10.75 -4.85 38.59
C ILE A 377 10.69 -4.88 40.12
N LEU A 378 9.83 -4.07 40.74
CA LEU A 378 9.71 -3.99 42.20
C LEU A 378 9.09 -5.27 42.75
N LEU A 379 8.04 -5.77 42.11
CA LEU A 379 7.42 -7.04 42.49
C LEU A 379 8.43 -8.18 42.40
N LYS A 380 9.22 -8.22 41.33
CA LYS A 380 10.24 -9.25 41.13
C LYS A 380 11.35 -9.16 42.18
N GLN A 381 11.84 -7.95 42.49
CA GLN A 381 12.81 -7.73 43.57
C GLN A 381 12.28 -8.19 44.92
N LYS A 382 11.01 -7.91 45.24
CA LYS A 382 10.39 -8.35 46.49
C LYS A 382 10.23 -9.87 46.55
N GLN A 383 9.92 -10.52 45.44
CA GLN A 383 9.89 -11.98 45.37
C GLN A 383 11.28 -12.60 45.53
N GLU A 384 12.31 -12.01 44.94
CA GLU A 384 13.71 -12.45 45.11
C GLU A 384 14.21 -12.23 46.54
N GLU A 385 13.83 -11.12 47.18
CA GLU A 385 14.10 -10.84 48.59
C GLU A 385 13.43 -11.89 49.50
N LEU A 386 12.15 -12.23 49.25
CA LEU A 386 11.49 -13.31 49.99
C LEU A 386 12.16 -14.68 49.76
N LYS A 387 12.58 -14.98 48.53
CA LYS A 387 13.28 -16.23 48.22
C LYS A 387 14.65 -16.32 48.88
N SER A 388 15.40 -15.23 48.94
CA SER A 388 16.70 -15.22 49.63
C SER A 388 16.53 -15.34 51.15
N LEU A 389 15.42 -14.84 51.71
CA LEU A 389 15.06 -15.08 53.11
C LEU A 389 14.69 -16.55 53.39
N ASP A 390 14.43 -17.37 52.38
CA ASP A 390 14.26 -18.82 52.54
C ASP A 390 15.59 -19.59 52.58
N ASP A 391 16.71 -18.95 52.19
CA ASP A 391 18.03 -19.57 52.28
C ASP A 391 18.48 -19.68 53.76
N PRO A 392 18.86 -20.88 54.25
CA PRO A 392 19.19 -21.10 55.67
C PRO A 392 20.43 -20.31 56.12
N ILE A 393 21.33 -19.99 55.18
CA ILE A 393 22.51 -19.16 55.42
C ILE A 393 22.08 -17.71 55.71
N VAL A 394 21.11 -17.18 54.96
CA VAL A 394 20.59 -15.83 55.12
C VAL A 394 19.79 -15.71 56.42
N ARG A 395 18.96 -16.73 56.74
CA ARG A 395 18.21 -16.78 58.01
C ARG A 395 19.12 -16.77 59.25
N ARG A 396 20.20 -17.56 59.24
CA ARG A 396 21.21 -17.53 60.32
C ARG A 396 21.90 -16.18 60.45
N ASN A 397 22.28 -15.56 59.33
CA ASN A 397 22.92 -14.24 59.34
C ASN A 397 21.99 -13.13 59.86
N LEU A 398 20.67 -13.30 59.71
CA LEU A 398 19.64 -12.39 60.23
C LEU A 398 19.20 -12.73 61.67
N GLY A 399 19.75 -13.79 62.27
CA GLY A 399 19.43 -14.23 63.63
C GLY A 399 18.02 -14.79 63.80
N TRP A 400 17.42 -15.33 62.73
CA TRP A 400 16.09 -15.94 62.76
C TRP A 400 16.14 -17.44 63.11
N GLU A 401 17.32 -18.06 62.97
CA GLU A 401 17.72 -19.41 63.39
C GLU A 401 19.15 -19.33 63.95
#